data_AF-A0A0P9D7V0-F1
#
_entry.id   AF-A0A0P9D7V0-F1
#
_cell.length_a   1.000
_cell.length_b   1.000
_cell.length_c   1.000
_cell.angle_alpha   90.00
_cell.angle_beta   90.00
_cell.angle_gamma   90.00
#
_symmetry.space_group_name_H-M   'P 1'
#
loop_
_entity.id
_entity.type
_entity.pdbx_description
1 polymer ?
#
loop_
_entity_poly.entity_id
_entity_poly.type
_entity_poly.pdbx_seq_one_letter_code
_entity_poly.pdbx_strand_id
1 'polypeptide(L)'
;MSDTVILFEDEGFQLFLPLVYSRPVYELRCGIFTLRERLSAMLVRQPAAICRAHLAAVYGTGRWPLRLLAEQNPLLFVNGRATDLPWLAALMAEPLNTIYISAGPHGQPVLVGARLSPTLASAVLLDMLEQRVANALEELRRFARVVEVQASLLTYPWDLITANGEQIARDVPLLSRAAGWASAADRPVERADVVVHNPAQVWLHPQARLDGPLVLDARDGPIVIDAAHV
;
A
#
# COMPACT_ATOMS: atom_id res chain seq x y z
N MET A 1 -19.05 -4.47 -5.32
CA MET A 1 -19.35 -4.03 -3.94
C MET A 1 -18.92 -2.58 -3.78
N SER A 2 -19.62 -1.79 -2.95
CA SER A 2 -19.48 -0.33 -2.83
C SER A 2 -18.60 0.14 -1.67
N ASP A 3 -17.90 -0.78 -1.00
CA ASP A 3 -17.07 -0.47 0.17
C ASP A 3 -16.07 0.66 -0.13
N THR A 4 -16.00 1.63 0.79
CA THR A 4 -15.03 2.73 0.70
C THR A 4 -13.74 2.29 1.36
N VAL A 5 -12.68 2.11 0.56
CA VAL A 5 -11.36 1.74 1.07
C VAL A 5 -10.66 2.98 1.64
N ILE A 6 -10.14 2.87 2.87
CA ILE A 6 -9.47 3.94 3.60
C ILE A 6 -8.11 3.45 4.06
N LEU A 7 -7.06 4.12 3.61
CA LEU A 7 -5.74 4.03 4.23
C LEU A 7 -5.73 4.79 5.54
N PHE A 8 -5.19 4.20 6.60
CA PHE A 8 -4.98 4.90 7.86
C PHE A 8 -3.52 4.81 8.31
N GLU A 9 -3.08 5.81 9.07
CA GLU A 9 -1.77 5.80 9.73
C GLU A 9 -1.99 5.44 11.21
N ASP A 10 -1.16 4.55 11.75
CA ASP A 10 -1.18 4.17 13.16
C ASP A 10 0.06 4.71 13.89
N GLU A 11 0.14 4.52 15.22
CA GLU A 11 1.23 4.96 16.10
C GLU A 11 2.62 4.55 15.59
N GLY A 12 2.70 3.46 14.81
CA GLY A 12 3.95 2.92 14.28
C GLY A 12 4.70 3.89 13.36
N PHE A 13 4.05 4.94 12.84
CA PHE A 13 4.70 5.98 12.05
C PHE A 13 5.88 6.64 12.79
N GLN A 14 5.85 6.67 14.12
CA GLN A 14 6.88 7.33 14.93
C GLN A 14 8.27 6.74 14.71
N LEU A 15 8.36 5.43 14.42
CA LEU A 15 9.60 4.73 14.11
C LEU A 15 10.20 5.12 12.75
N PHE A 16 9.41 5.77 11.89
CA PHE A 16 9.83 6.24 10.57
C PHE A 16 10.23 7.71 10.56
N LEU A 17 10.21 8.40 11.70
CA LEU A 17 10.72 9.77 11.77
C LEU A 17 12.24 9.77 11.53
N PRO A 18 12.79 10.76 10.78
CA PRO A 18 12.11 11.94 10.22
C PRO A 18 11.48 11.75 8.83
N LEU A 19 11.59 10.57 8.21
CA LEU A 19 11.16 10.31 6.81
C LEU A 19 9.70 10.65 6.56
N VAL A 20 8.87 10.54 7.60
CA VAL A 20 7.42 10.78 7.53
C VAL A 20 6.99 12.11 8.16
N TYR A 21 7.87 13.11 8.35
CA TYR A 21 7.42 14.43 8.82
C TYR A 21 6.45 15.11 7.84
N SER A 22 6.77 15.03 6.54
CA SER A 22 6.05 15.74 5.47
C SER A 22 5.09 14.86 4.68
N ARG A 23 4.96 13.57 5.04
CA ARG A 23 4.11 12.59 4.35
C ARG A 23 3.74 11.44 5.28
N PRO A 24 2.60 10.75 5.09
CA PRO A 24 2.27 9.56 5.86
C PRO A 24 3.10 8.33 5.48
N VAL A 25 3.14 7.30 6.32
CA VAL A 25 3.90 6.06 6.03
C VAL A 25 3.49 5.38 4.72
N TYR A 26 2.20 5.39 4.37
CA TYR A 26 1.71 4.78 3.13
C TYR A 26 2.17 5.50 1.84
N GLU A 27 2.86 6.65 1.96
CA GLU A 27 3.52 7.37 0.87
C GLU A 27 5.02 7.05 0.75
N LEU A 28 5.55 6.17 1.61
CA LEU A 28 6.90 5.64 1.44
C LEU A 28 6.86 4.60 0.31
N ARG A 29 7.77 4.74 -0.65
CA ARG A 29 7.93 3.77 -1.73
C ARG A 29 8.72 2.56 -1.22
N CYS A 30 8.15 1.38 -1.38
CA CYS A 30 8.78 0.09 -1.14
C CYS A 30 8.36 -0.81 -2.29
N GLY A 31 9.32 -1.30 -3.06
CA GLY A 31 9.05 -1.87 -4.37
C GLY A 31 8.93 -0.78 -5.44
N ILE A 32 8.01 -0.99 -6.39
CA ILE A 32 7.74 -0.06 -7.48
C ILE A 32 6.81 1.05 -7.01
N PHE A 33 5.87 0.72 -6.12
CA PHE A 33 4.78 1.60 -5.71
C PHE A 33 4.86 2.04 -4.25
N THR A 34 4.25 3.17 -3.93
CA THR A 34 3.75 3.43 -2.58
C THR A 34 2.56 2.51 -2.28
N LEU A 35 2.17 2.35 -1.00
CA LEU A 35 0.98 1.55 -0.67
C LEU A 35 -0.30 2.15 -1.28
N ARG A 36 -0.40 3.48 -1.35
CA ARG A 36 -1.52 4.14 -2.04
C ARG A 36 -1.55 3.76 -3.51
N GLU A 37 -0.44 3.94 -4.23
CA GLU A 37 -0.35 3.61 -5.66
C GLU A 37 -0.71 2.14 -5.91
N ARG A 38 -0.25 1.23 -5.03
CA ARG A 38 -0.56 -0.20 -5.10
C ARG A 38 -2.05 -0.47 -4.96
N LEU A 39 -2.71 0.11 -3.93
CA LEU A 39 -4.16 -0.02 -3.77
C LEU A 39 -4.91 0.59 -4.96
N SER A 40 -4.50 1.75 -5.45
CA SER A 40 -5.10 2.41 -6.61
C SER A 40 -5.01 1.56 -7.88
N ALA A 41 -3.93 0.78 -8.05
CA ALA A 41 -3.79 -0.17 -9.16
C ALA A 41 -4.67 -1.42 -9.00
N MET A 42 -5.05 -1.78 -7.77
CA MET A 42 -5.87 -2.96 -7.46
C MET A 42 -7.38 -2.64 -7.43
N LEU A 43 -7.76 -1.38 -7.17
CA LEU A 43 -9.13 -0.95 -6.93
C LEU A 43 -9.71 -0.17 -8.12
N VAL A 44 -11.02 -0.27 -8.31
CA VAL A 44 -11.75 0.52 -9.32
C VAL A 44 -11.86 2.00 -8.92
N ARG A 45 -11.97 2.28 -7.60
CA ARG A 45 -12.05 3.63 -7.04
C ARG A 45 -10.76 3.91 -6.26
N GLN A 46 -10.28 5.15 -6.36
CA GLN A 46 -9.13 5.60 -5.56
C GLN A 46 -9.42 5.44 -4.07
N PRO A 47 -8.47 4.89 -3.28
CA PRO A 47 -8.64 4.79 -1.84
C PRO A 47 -8.67 6.18 -1.22
N ALA A 48 -9.59 6.37 -0.28
CA ALA A 48 -9.52 7.48 0.66
C ALA A 48 -8.35 7.27 1.64
N ALA A 49 -7.99 8.30 2.38
CA ALA A 49 -6.98 8.19 3.40
C ALA A 49 -7.24 9.11 4.59
N ILE A 50 -6.86 8.65 5.78
CA ILE A 50 -6.80 9.42 7.02
C ILE A 50 -5.38 9.35 7.56
N CYS A 51 -4.89 10.47 8.11
CA CYS A 51 -3.55 10.59 8.65
C CYS A 51 -3.48 11.79 9.61
N ARG A 52 -2.29 12.07 10.13
CA ARG A 52 -2.00 13.23 10.99
C ARG A 52 -2.60 14.52 10.43
N ALA A 53 -3.16 15.33 11.33
CA ALA A 53 -3.96 16.50 10.96
C ALA A 53 -3.24 17.51 10.05
N HIS A 54 -1.93 17.71 10.19
CA HIS A 54 -1.16 18.64 9.35
C HIS A 54 -0.89 18.12 7.94
N LEU A 55 -1.04 16.81 7.69
CA LEU A 55 -0.88 16.17 6.39
C LEU A 55 -2.22 15.96 5.67
N ALA A 56 -3.32 15.95 6.43
CA ALA A 56 -4.65 15.55 5.96
C ALA A 56 -5.19 16.42 4.82
N ALA A 57 -4.71 17.65 4.65
CA ALA A 57 -5.11 18.53 3.54
C ALA A 57 -4.53 18.10 2.18
N VAL A 58 -3.36 17.43 2.18
CA VAL A 58 -2.65 17.01 0.97
C VAL A 58 -2.79 15.51 0.74
N TYR A 59 -2.65 14.72 1.80
CA TYR A 59 -2.61 13.26 1.72
C TYR A 59 -3.88 12.58 2.25
N GLY A 60 -4.76 13.31 2.94
CA GLY A 60 -5.99 12.76 3.50
C GLY A 60 -7.25 13.21 2.76
N THR A 61 -8.40 12.82 3.29
CA THR A 61 -9.72 13.32 2.88
C THR A 61 -10.14 14.56 3.66
N GLY A 62 -9.17 15.39 4.03
CA GLY A 62 -9.34 16.56 4.89
C GLY A 62 -9.18 16.23 6.38
N ARG A 63 -9.07 17.28 7.20
CA ARG A 63 -8.87 17.14 8.66
C ARG A 63 -10.00 16.34 9.30
N TRP A 64 -11.24 16.61 8.91
CA TRP A 64 -12.45 15.97 9.44
C TRP A 64 -13.24 15.34 8.29
N PRO A 65 -13.09 14.03 8.03
CA PRO A 65 -13.56 13.41 6.80
C PRO A 65 -15.03 12.97 6.90
N LEU A 66 -15.93 13.89 7.31
CA LEU A 66 -17.35 13.62 7.55
C LEU A 66 -18.07 13.00 6.34
N ARG A 67 -17.60 13.28 5.12
CA ARG A 67 -18.14 12.68 3.89
C ARG A 67 -17.99 11.17 3.83
N LEU A 68 -16.93 10.59 4.43
CA LEU A 68 -16.74 9.14 4.46
C LEU A 68 -17.88 8.41 5.18
N LEU A 69 -18.45 9.04 6.21
CA LEU A 69 -19.56 8.50 6.98
C LEU A 69 -20.92 8.84 6.35
N ALA A 70 -21.01 9.93 5.59
CA ALA A 70 -22.26 10.39 4.96
C ALA A 70 -22.77 9.44 3.87
N GLU A 71 -21.86 8.73 3.18
CA GLU A 71 -22.23 7.81 2.10
C GLU A 71 -22.91 6.53 2.59
N GLN A 72 -22.93 6.25 3.90
CA GLN A 72 -23.53 5.07 4.53
C GLN A 72 -23.07 3.72 3.93
N ASN A 73 -21.97 3.72 3.19
CA ASN A 73 -21.33 2.52 2.66
C ASN A 73 -20.43 1.89 3.73
N PRO A 74 -20.26 0.55 3.73
CA PRO A 74 -19.22 -0.08 4.52
C PRO A 74 -17.84 0.53 4.26
N LEU A 75 -17.02 0.61 5.32
CA LEU A 75 -15.70 1.20 5.27
C LEU A 75 -14.65 0.11 5.47
N LEU A 76 -13.70 0.02 4.54
CA LEU A 76 -12.60 -0.93 4.58
C LEU A 76 -11.30 -0.21 4.93
N PHE A 77 -10.90 -0.27 6.20
CA PHE A 77 -9.66 0.30 6.68
C PHE A 77 -8.48 -0.62 6.34
N VAL A 78 -7.39 -0.03 5.86
CA VAL A 78 -6.12 -0.69 5.54
C VAL A 78 -4.99 0.06 6.22
N ASN A 79 -4.18 -0.66 7.01
CA ASN A 79 -3.07 -0.07 7.72
C ASN A 79 -2.00 0.41 6.74
N GLY A 80 -1.59 1.67 6.89
CA GLY A 80 -0.63 2.35 6.03
C GLY A 80 0.77 1.73 6.02
N ARG A 81 1.08 0.88 6.99
CA ARG A 81 2.36 0.16 7.09
C ARG A 81 2.38 -1.17 6.34
N ALA A 82 1.26 -1.64 5.80
CA ALA A 82 1.22 -2.91 5.07
C ALA A 82 2.11 -2.86 3.80
N THR A 83 3.01 -3.83 3.65
CA THR A 83 3.83 -3.94 2.43
C THR A 83 3.10 -4.71 1.33
N ASP A 84 2.41 -5.79 1.72
CA ASP A 84 1.60 -6.63 0.84
C ASP A 84 0.15 -6.73 1.30
N LEU A 85 -0.71 -7.18 0.38
CA LEU A 85 -2.16 -7.18 0.54
C LEU A 85 -2.85 -8.49 0.09
N PRO A 86 -2.26 -9.70 0.22
CA PRO A 86 -2.95 -10.94 -0.18
C PRO A 86 -4.23 -11.18 0.63
N TRP A 87 -4.30 -10.63 1.84
CA TRP A 87 -5.44 -10.70 2.74
C TRP A 87 -6.59 -9.74 2.39
N LEU A 88 -6.38 -8.75 1.51
CA LEU A 88 -7.35 -7.68 1.25
C LEU A 88 -8.65 -8.23 0.66
N ALA A 89 -8.56 -9.09 -0.35
CA ALA A 89 -9.74 -9.69 -0.99
C ALA A 89 -10.52 -10.58 -0.02
N ALA A 90 -9.83 -11.29 0.87
CA ALA A 90 -10.45 -12.09 1.92
C ALA A 90 -11.22 -11.19 2.90
N LEU A 91 -10.59 -10.11 3.39
CA LEU A 91 -11.25 -9.16 4.29
C LEU A 91 -12.48 -8.50 3.65
N MET A 92 -12.44 -8.18 2.35
CA MET A 92 -13.59 -7.64 1.62
C MET A 92 -14.78 -8.61 1.54
N ALA A 93 -14.51 -9.92 1.57
CA ALA A 93 -15.53 -10.96 1.56
C ALA A 93 -16.05 -11.32 2.97
N GLU A 94 -15.37 -10.87 4.04
CA GLU A 94 -15.81 -11.12 5.42
C GLU A 94 -17.13 -10.40 5.74
N PRO A 95 -17.90 -10.88 6.73
CA PRO A 95 -19.03 -10.14 7.27
C PRO A 95 -18.65 -8.75 7.77
N LEU A 96 -19.61 -7.82 7.77
CA LEU A 96 -19.41 -6.49 8.38
C LEU A 96 -19.00 -6.62 9.84
N ASN A 97 -18.19 -5.65 10.28
CA ASN A 97 -17.57 -5.61 11.59
C ASN A 97 -16.62 -6.81 11.79
N THR A 98 -15.74 -7.04 10.81
CA THR A 98 -14.61 -7.97 10.93
C THR A 98 -13.30 -7.18 10.91
N ILE A 99 -12.37 -7.53 11.79
CA ILE A 99 -11.04 -6.94 11.86
C ILE A 99 -9.97 -8.02 11.70
N TYR A 100 -8.93 -7.67 10.95
CA TYR A 100 -7.74 -8.48 10.78
C TYR A 100 -6.62 -7.89 11.63
N ILE A 101 -6.03 -8.74 12.48
CA ILE A 101 -4.87 -8.37 13.30
C ILE A 101 -3.68 -9.25 12.96
N SER A 102 -2.48 -8.72 13.17
CA SER A 102 -1.24 -9.49 13.09
C SER A 102 -0.33 -9.20 14.28
N ALA A 103 0.65 -10.07 14.51
CA ALA A 103 1.64 -9.89 15.55
C ALA A 103 2.62 -8.77 15.14
N GLY A 104 2.62 -7.69 15.90
CA GLY A 104 3.61 -6.62 15.79
C GLY A 104 4.88 -6.89 16.60
N PRO A 105 5.74 -5.87 16.74
CA PRO A 105 6.93 -5.95 17.58
C PRO A 105 6.59 -6.43 18.99
N HIS A 106 7.43 -7.25 19.60
CA HIS A 106 7.20 -7.78 20.96
C HIS A 106 5.87 -8.55 21.13
N GLY A 107 5.23 -9.01 20.05
CA GLY A 107 3.99 -9.79 20.09
C GLY A 107 2.73 -8.96 20.33
N GLN A 108 2.82 -7.63 20.34
CA GLN A 108 1.64 -6.78 20.50
C GLN A 108 0.74 -6.84 19.26
N PRO A 109 -0.59 -6.89 19.41
CA PRO A 109 -1.51 -6.99 18.29
C PRO A 109 -1.56 -5.68 17.51
N VAL A 110 -1.42 -5.75 16.19
CA VAL A 110 -1.54 -4.61 15.28
C VAL A 110 -2.78 -4.79 14.41
N LEU A 111 -3.62 -3.76 14.32
CA LEU A 111 -4.74 -3.73 13.39
C LEU A 111 -4.19 -3.60 11.95
N VAL A 112 -4.38 -4.64 11.14
CA VAL A 112 -3.92 -4.68 9.74
C VAL A 112 -5.00 -4.14 8.81
N GLY A 113 -6.25 -4.52 9.05
CA GLY A 113 -7.38 -4.01 8.31
C GLY A 113 -8.70 -4.24 9.04
N ALA A 114 -9.72 -3.49 8.66
CA ALA A 114 -11.05 -3.63 9.24
C ALA A 114 -12.13 -3.39 8.19
N ARG A 115 -13.12 -4.27 8.11
CA ARG A 115 -14.33 -4.05 7.33
C ARG A 115 -15.47 -3.69 8.27
N LEU A 116 -15.81 -2.40 8.35
CA LEU A 116 -16.71 -1.86 9.37
C LEU A 116 -18.01 -1.32 8.77
N SER A 117 -19.09 -1.48 9.52
CA SER A 117 -20.30 -0.68 9.31
C SER A 117 -20.06 0.81 9.61
N PRO A 118 -20.82 1.74 9.01
CA PRO A 118 -20.70 3.17 9.30
C PRO A 118 -20.79 3.52 10.79
N THR A 119 -21.67 2.84 11.54
CA THR A 119 -21.85 3.05 12.98
C THR A 119 -20.59 2.71 13.76
N LEU A 120 -20.01 1.53 13.53
CA LEU A 120 -18.80 1.11 14.24
C LEU A 120 -17.57 1.91 13.79
N ALA A 121 -17.47 2.24 12.50
CA ALA A 121 -16.44 3.13 11.99
C ALA A 121 -16.50 4.51 12.66
N SER A 122 -17.71 5.07 12.83
CA SER A 122 -17.91 6.34 13.52
C SER A 122 -17.46 6.30 14.98
N ALA A 123 -17.65 5.18 15.67
CA ALA A 123 -17.25 5.03 17.07
C ALA A 123 -15.73 5.09 17.27
N VAL A 124 -14.95 4.66 16.28
CA VAL A 124 -13.48 4.59 16.37
C VAL A 124 -12.75 5.65 15.54
N LEU A 125 -13.48 6.46 14.77
CA LEU A 125 -12.89 7.40 13.82
C LEU A 125 -11.99 8.45 14.49
N LEU A 126 -12.37 8.93 15.69
CA LEU A 126 -11.56 9.92 16.41
C LEU A 126 -10.18 9.34 16.78
N ASP A 127 -10.15 8.15 17.36
CA ASP A 127 -8.91 7.46 17.70
C ASP A 127 -8.07 7.18 16.44
N MET A 128 -8.69 6.76 15.35
CA MET A 128 -8.01 6.57 14.05
C MET A 128 -7.38 7.87 13.52
N LEU A 129 -8.08 9.01 13.63
CA LEU A 129 -7.61 10.31 13.17
C LEU A 129 -6.47 10.88 14.03
N GLU A 130 -6.44 10.54 15.31
CA GLU A 130 -5.39 10.93 16.25
C GLU A 130 -4.26 9.91 16.35
N GLN A 131 -4.24 8.90 15.46
CA GLN A 131 -3.26 7.82 15.43
C GLN A 131 -3.22 7.05 16.78
N ARG A 132 -4.35 6.91 17.46
CA ARG A 132 -4.55 6.11 18.68
C ARG A 132 -5.19 4.76 18.33
N VAL A 133 -4.63 4.06 17.35
CA VAL A 133 -5.18 2.80 16.83
C VAL A 133 -5.23 1.71 17.89
N ALA A 134 -4.38 1.74 18.91
CA ALA A 134 -4.48 0.83 20.05
C ALA A 134 -5.83 0.96 20.78
N ASN A 135 -6.28 2.18 21.07
CA ASN A 135 -7.58 2.45 21.70
C ASN A 135 -8.73 2.00 20.80
N ALA A 136 -8.66 2.34 19.52
CA ALA A 136 -9.66 1.90 18.54
C ALA A 136 -9.73 0.37 18.47
N LEU A 137 -8.60 -0.33 18.53
CA LEU A 137 -8.54 -1.79 18.52
C LEU A 137 -9.20 -2.40 19.76
N GLU A 138 -8.99 -1.82 20.95
CA GLU A 138 -9.68 -2.25 22.17
C GLU A 138 -11.20 -2.15 22.04
N GLU A 139 -11.70 -1.06 21.46
CA GLU A 139 -13.13 -0.88 21.21
C GLU A 139 -13.65 -1.84 20.13
N LEU A 140 -12.93 -1.98 19.02
CA LEU A 140 -13.30 -2.92 17.95
C LEU A 140 -13.39 -4.35 18.45
N ARG A 141 -12.50 -4.79 19.34
CA ARG A 141 -12.54 -6.16 19.91
C ARG A 141 -13.81 -6.49 20.69
N ARG A 142 -14.54 -5.48 21.16
CA ARG A 142 -15.81 -5.66 21.89
C ARG A 142 -16.99 -5.91 20.95
N PHE A 143 -16.91 -5.40 19.72
CA PHE A 143 -18.05 -5.33 18.80
C PHE A 143 -17.81 -5.96 17.42
N ALA A 144 -16.56 -6.30 17.10
CA ALA A 144 -16.14 -6.88 15.84
C ALA A 144 -15.61 -8.30 16.00
N ARG A 145 -15.79 -9.11 14.95
CA ARG A 145 -15.12 -10.40 14.83
C ARG A 145 -13.63 -10.17 14.60
N VAL A 146 -12.80 -10.82 15.39
CA VAL A 146 -11.34 -10.75 15.27
C VAL A 146 -10.83 -11.97 14.50
N VAL A 147 -9.98 -11.73 13.50
CA VAL A 147 -9.29 -12.77 12.74
C VAL A 147 -7.79 -12.47 12.78
N GLU A 148 -7.00 -13.46 13.18
CA GLU A 148 -5.54 -13.37 13.13
C GLU A 148 -5.05 -13.75 11.74
N VAL A 149 -4.18 -12.90 11.17
CA VAL A 149 -3.59 -13.11 9.86
C VAL A 149 -2.08 -12.90 9.90
N GLN A 150 -1.37 -13.53 8.98
CA GLN A 150 0.01 -13.19 8.69
C GLN A 150 0.01 -12.05 7.67
N ALA A 151 0.45 -10.88 8.10
CA ALA A 151 0.56 -9.70 7.25
C ALA A 151 1.94 -9.08 7.41
N SER A 152 2.54 -8.71 6.29
CA SER A 152 3.82 -8.03 6.27
C SER A 152 3.63 -6.54 6.52
N LEU A 153 4.24 -6.01 7.57
CA LEU A 153 4.16 -4.61 7.97
C LEU A 153 5.56 -3.98 8.04
N LEU A 154 5.71 -2.78 7.51
CA LEU A 154 6.85 -1.93 7.78
C LEU A 154 6.86 -1.57 9.27
N THR A 155 7.95 -1.90 9.96
CA THR A 155 8.15 -1.61 11.38
C THR A 155 9.22 -0.54 11.56
N TYR A 156 10.32 -0.66 10.82
CA TYR A 156 11.47 0.22 10.89
C TYR A 156 11.89 0.72 9.50
N PRO A 157 12.65 1.82 9.40
CA PRO A 157 13.09 2.35 8.11
C PRO A 157 13.89 1.36 7.24
N TRP A 158 14.70 0.48 7.85
CA TRP A 158 15.47 -0.51 7.11
C TRP A 158 14.60 -1.61 6.49
N ASP A 159 13.35 -1.78 6.95
CA ASP A 159 12.41 -2.70 6.31
C ASP A 159 12.10 -2.29 4.87
N LEU A 160 12.17 -0.99 4.56
CA LEU A 160 12.05 -0.48 3.19
C LEU A 160 13.17 -1.01 2.28
N ILE A 161 14.34 -1.31 2.84
CA ILE A 161 15.50 -1.81 2.09
C ILE A 161 15.41 -3.32 1.96
N THR A 162 15.15 -4.01 3.08
CA THR A 162 15.11 -5.48 3.12
C THR A 162 13.92 -6.04 2.35
N ALA A 163 12.76 -5.39 2.40
CA ALA A 163 11.57 -5.81 1.68
C ALA A 163 11.56 -5.33 0.22
N ASN A 164 12.46 -4.42 -0.20
CA ASN A 164 12.38 -3.76 -1.50
C ASN A 164 12.37 -4.76 -2.66
N GLY A 165 13.36 -5.65 -2.71
CA GLY A 165 13.55 -6.58 -3.83
C GLY A 165 12.35 -7.50 -4.03
N GLU A 166 11.87 -8.10 -2.94
CA GLU A 166 10.68 -8.95 -3.00
C GLU A 166 9.43 -8.15 -3.38
N GLN A 167 9.30 -6.91 -2.90
CA GLN A 167 8.17 -6.06 -3.23
C GLN A 167 8.18 -5.61 -4.70
N ILE A 168 9.35 -5.38 -5.32
CA ILE A 168 9.45 -5.13 -6.76
C ILE A 168 8.87 -6.32 -7.53
N ALA A 169 9.29 -7.55 -7.18
CA ALA A 169 8.79 -8.76 -7.85
C ALA A 169 7.27 -8.93 -7.72
N ARG A 170 6.70 -8.59 -6.55
CA ARG A 170 5.25 -8.62 -6.32
C ARG A 170 4.48 -7.50 -7.04
N ASP A 171 5.13 -6.37 -7.27
CA ASP A 171 4.52 -5.20 -7.92
C ASP A 171 4.50 -5.31 -9.46
N VAL A 172 5.42 -6.09 -10.07
CA VAL A 172 5.52 -6.26 -11.53
C VAL A 172 4.16 -6.56 -12.21
N PRO A 173 3.33 -7.51 -11.73
CA PRO A 173 2.03 -7.78 -12.34
C PRO A 173 1.05 -6.60 -12.34
N LEU A 174 1.26 -5.60 -11.47
CA LEU A 174 0.44 -4.38 -11.42
C LEU A 174 0.85 -3.36 -12.49
N LEU A 175 2.11 -3.38 -12.98
CA LEU A 175 2.59 -2.49 -14.04
C LEU A 175 1.77 -2.64 -15.33
N SER A 176 1.54 -3.89 -15.77
CA SER A 176 0.80 -4.19 -17.00
C SER A 176 -0.65 -3.70 -16.92
N ARG A 177 -1.25 -3.77 -15.73
CA ARG A 177 -2.66 -3.43 -15.50
C ARG A 177 -2.88 -1.92 -15.34
N ALA A 178 -1.96 -1.22 -14.70
CA ALA A 178 -2.16 0.17 -14.31
C ALA A 178 -1.67 1.20 -15.35
N ALA A 179 -0.65 0.87 -16.14
CA ALA A 179 0.07 1.89 -16.90
C ALA A 179 0.51 1.47 -18.32
N GLY A 180 0.09 0.30 -18.81
CA GLY A 180 0.39 -0.15 -20.17
C GLY A 180 1.89 -0.37 -20.44
N TRP A 181 2.65 -0.68 -19.38
CA TRP A 181 4.06 -1.03 -19.51
C TRP A 181 4.19 -2.39 -20.19
N ALA A 182 5.24 -2.55 -20.99
CA ALA A 182 5.55 -3.78 -21.70
C ALA A 182 6.89 -4.32 -21.22
N SER A 183 7.03 -5.64 -21.22
CA SER A 183 8.34 -6.25 -21.06
C SER A 183 9.16 -6.11 -22.35
N ALA A 184 10.49 -6.23 -22.25
CA ALA A 184 11.36 -6.30 -23.41
C ALA A 184 11.14 -7.58 -24.24
N ALA A 185 10.39 -8.56 -23.74
CA ALA A 185 9.94 -9.70 -24.53
C ALA A 185 8.72 -9.34 -25.40
N ASP A 186 7.81 -8.50 -24.89
CA ASP A 186 6.63 -8.03 -25.62
C ASP A 186 6.99 -6.93 -26.63
N ARG A 187 7.93 -6.05 -26.28
CA ARG A 187 8.46 -4.99 -27.12
C ARG A 187 10.00 -5.01 -27.06
N PRO A 188 10.67 -5.78 -27.95
CA PRO A 188 12.12 -5.86 -27.98
C PRO A 188 12.81 -4.51 -28.16
N VAL A 189 13.96 -4.36 -27.51
CA VAL A 189 14.82 -3.19 -27.68
C VAL A 189 15.67 -3.39 -28.94
N GLU A 190 15.30 -2.72 -30.04
CA GLU A 190 15.99 -2.83 -31.34
C GLU A 190 17.24 -1.94 -31.41
N ARG A 191 18.19 -2.15 -30.49
CA ARG A 191 19.47 -1.43 -30.45
C ARG A 191 20.64 -2.37 -30.26
N ALA A 192 21.61 -2.33 -31.17
CA ALA A 192 22.77 -3.22 -31.15
C ALA A 192 23.70 -2.99 -29.93
N ASP A 193 23.64 -1.81 -29.33
CA ASP A 193 24.43 -1.42 -28.17
C ASP A 193 23.70 -1.61 -26.82
N VAL A 194 22.53 -2.25 -26.83
CA VAL A 194 21.79 -2.61 -25.62
C VAL A 194 21.60 -4.13 -25.59
N VAL A 195 22.26 -4.80 -24.65
CA VAL A 195 22.14 -6.26 -24.44
C VAL A 195 21.16 -6.52 -23.31
N VAL A 196 20.16 -7.38 -23.55
CA VAL A 196 19.13 -7.72 -22.56
C VAL A 196 19.16 -9.22 -22.26
N HIS A 197 19.41 -9.58 -21.01
CA HIS A 197 19.28 -10.96 -20.52
C HIS A 197 17.95 -11.12 -19.76
N ASN A 198 17.21 -12.18 -20.09
CA ASN A 198 15.86 -12.46 -19.59
C ASN A 198 14.86 -11.31 -19.87
N PRO A 199 14.56 -11.03 -21.16
CA PRO A 199 13.75 -9.87 -21.55
C PRO A 199 12.32 -9.86 -20.99
N ALA A 200 11.78 -11.02 -20.59
CA ALA A 200 10.47 -11.12 -19.94
C ALA A 200 10.45 -10.51 -18.52
N GLN A 201 11.62 -10.28 -17.91
CA GLN A 201 11.79 -9.65 -16.61
C GLN A 201 12.30 -8.20 -16.71
N VAL A 202 12.48 -7.66 -17.92
CA VAL A 202 12.85 -6.25 -18.12
C VAL A 202 11.62 -5.48 -18.53
N TRP A 203 11.16 -4.57 -17.67
CA TRP A 203 9.96 -3.76 -17.87
C TRP A 203 10.35 -2.31 -18.15
N LEU A 204 9.82 -1.77 -19.24
CA LEU A 204 10.15 -0.43 -19.71
C LEU A 204 8.90 0.44 -19.74
N HIS A 205 8.98 1.62 -19.12
CA HIS A 205 7.97 2.66 -19.35
C HIS A 205 7.98 3.06 -20.84
N PRO A 206 6.82 3.37 -21.46
CA PRO A 206 6.76 3.75 -22.89
C PRO A 206 7.63 4.95 -23.29
N GLN A 207 8.03 5.77 -22.32
CA GLN A 207 8.88 6.95 -22.51
C GLN A 207 10.34 6.73 -22.06
N ALA A 208 10.69 5.53 -21.60
CA ALA A 208 12.07 5.21 -21.25
C ALA A 208 12.98 5.33 -22.47
N ARG A 209 14.16 5.90 -22.28
CA ARG A 209 15.22 6.00 -23.29
C ARG A 209 16.45 5.29 -22.77
N LEU A 210 16.94 4.32 -23.53
CA LEU A 210 18.13 3.54 -23.20
C LEU A 210 19.22 3.92 -24.17
N ASP A 211 20.30 4.56 -23.72
CA ASP A 211 21.48 4.92 -24.49
C ASP A 211 22.66 4.01 -24.16
N GLY A 212 23.01 3.17 -25.13
CA GLY A 212 24.13 2.25 -25.04
C GLY A 212 25.50 2.93 -24.97
N PRO A 213 26.53 2.14 -24.60
CA PRO A 213 26.49 0.70 -24.37
C PRO A 213 25.85 0.32 -23.01
N LEU A 214 24.83 -0.54 -23.02
CA LEU A 214 24.11 -1.00 -21.82
C LEU A 214 23.95 -2.52 -21.81
N VAL A 215 24.03 -3.10 -20.61
CA VAL A 215 23.67 -4.51 -20.36
C VAL A 215 22.63 -4.54 -19.25
N LEU A 216 21.43 -5.02 -19.57
CA LEU A 216 20.33 -5.22 -18.63
C LEU A 216 20.24 -6.70 -18.30
N ASP A 217 20.66 -7.08 -17.10
CA ASP A 217 20.68 -8.47 -16.65
C ASP A 217 19.57 -8.78 -15.63
N ALA A 218 18.44 -9.30 -16.12
CA ALA A 218 17.28 -9.64 -15.30
C ALA A 218 17.16 -11.14 -15.01
N ARG A 219 18.28 -11.86 -14.94
CA ARG A 219 18.28 -13.32 -14.65
C ARG A 219 17.86 -13.65 -13.22
N ASP A 220 18.23 -12.81 -12.26
CA ASP A 220 17.99 -13.03 -10.82
C ASP A 220 16.81 -12.20 -10.26
N GLY A 221 16.13 -11.44 -11.10
CA GLY A 221 15.00 -10.61 -10.69
C GLY A 221 14.61 -9.58 -11.75
N PRO A 222 13.45 -8.94 -11.59
CA PRO A 222 12.97 -7.94 -12.53
C PRO A 222 13.83 -6.69 -12.53
N ILE A 223 14.05 -6.13 -13.72
CA ILE A 223 14.53 -4.77 -13.93
C ILE A 223 13.34 -3.94 -14.38
N VAL A 224 13.12 -2.80 -13.73
CA VAL A 224 12.04 -1.87 -14.06
C VAL A 224 12.66 -0.51 -14.31
N ILE A 225 12.48 0.02 -15.52
CA ILE A 225 12.99 1.34 -15.92
C ILE A 225 11.79 2.24 -16.19
N ASP A 226 11.63 3.26 -15.34
CA ASP A 226 10.58 4.26 -15.45
C ASP A 226 10.83 5.22 -16.64
N ALA A 227 10.10 6.35 -16.72
CA ALA A 227 10.31 7.41 -17.71
C ALA A 227 11.66 8.13 -17.54
N ALA A 228 12.75 7.37 -17.56
CA ALA A 228 14.12 7.77 -17.37
C ALA A 228 14.88 7.70 -18.68
N HIS A 229 15.94 8.50 -18.74
CA HIS A 229 16.99 8.38 -19.74
C HIS A 229 18.18 7.74 -19.04
N VAL A 230 18.47 6.49 -19.42
CA VAL A 230 19.52 5.63 -18.86
C VAL A 230 20.59 5.41 -19.90
#